data_AF-A0AAV2SDI7-F1
#
_entry.id   AF-A0AAV2SDI7-F1
#
_cell.length_a   1.000
_cell.length_b   1.000
_cell.length_c   1.000
_cell.angle_alpha   90.00
_cell.angle_beta   90.00
_cell.angle_gamma   90.00
#
_symmetry.space_group_name_H-M   'P 1'
#
loop_
_entity.id
_entity.type
_entity.pdbx_description
1 polymer ?
#
loop_
_entity_poly.entity_id
_entity_poly.type
_entity_poly.pdbx_seq_one_letter_code
_entity_poly.pdbx_strand_id
1 'polypeptide(L)'
;DHVHGDDNDNDNDNDNDNDNDNGNNTNDDDDDDDDDDDDDDDDDDDDDDDDDDDDDDDDDDDDNNNNNNNNNNKEKKKKKKKKKKKKKKKKKKKKKKKKKKKKKKKKENKEKIKHQRCIYYSAQVIPIILTSSIQTMMSLTSVNNPLKAT
;
A
#
# COMPACT_ATOMS: atom_id res chain seq x y z
N ASP A 1 -35.49 -38.85 6.41
CA ASP A 1 -34.04 -38.95 6.64
C ASP A 1 -33.28 -38.64 5.36
N HIS A 2 -32.71 -37.44 5.28
CA HIS A 2 -31.87 -37.01 4.16
C HIS A 2 -30.47 -36.77 4.71
N VAL A 3 -29.59 -37.74 4.47
CA VAL A 3 -28.20 -37.73 4.91
C VAL A 3 -27.46 -36.71 4.04
N HIS A 4 -27.08 -35.57 4.61
CA HIS A 4 -26.13 -34.65 3.99
C HIS A 4 -24.73 -35.26 4.16
N GLY A 5 -24.11 -35.59 3.04
CA GLY A 5 -22.70 -35.96 2.98
C GLY A 5 -21.86 -34.71 3.21
N ASP A 6 -21.03 -34.74 4.26
CA ASP A 6 -20.02 -33.74 4.51
C ASP A 6 -18.78 -34.11 3.66
N ASP A 7 -18.66 -33.47 2.50
CA ASP A 7 -17.45 -33.51 1.68
C ASP A 7 -16.36 -32.68 2.37
N ASN A 8 -15.40 -33.38 2.97
CA ASN A 8 -14.31 -32.84 3.76
C ASN A 8 -13.07 -32.72 2.86
N ASP A 9 -13.03 -31.66 2.05
CA ASP A 9 -11.89 -31.32 1.19
C ASP A 9 -10.75 -30.76 2.05
N ASN A 10 -9.84 -31.65 2.44
CA ASN A 10 -8.63 -31.35 3.20
C ASN A 10 -7.45 -31.15 2.23
N ASP A 11 -7.45 -30.02 1.53
CA ASP A 11 -6.36 -29.60 0.65
C ASP A 11 -5.19 -29.09 1.51
N ASN A 12 -4.27 -30.01 1.81
CA ASN A 12 -3.02 -29.73 2.51
C ASN A 12 -1.88 -29.59 1.50
N ASP A 13 -1.91 -28.50 0.74
CA ASP A 13 -0.83 -28.11 -0.17
C ASP A 13 0.33 -27.52 0.65
N ASN A 14 1.27 -28.40 0.99
CA ASN A 14 2.51 -28.08 1.67
C ASN A 14 3.62 -27.88 0.62
N ASP A 15 3.54 -26.77 -0.11
CA ASP A 15 4.58 -26.33 -1.03
C ASP A 15 5.74 -25.73 -0.24
N ASN A 16 6.70 -26.60 0.08
CA ASN A 16 7.95 -26.27 0.74
C ASN A 16 9.02 -25.94 -0.34
N ASP A 17 8.85 -24.80 -1.00
CA ASP A 17 9.85 -24.25 -1.93
C ASP A 17 11.00 -23.63 -1.14
N ASN A 18 11.98 -24.48 -0.86
CA ASN A 18 13.25 -24.12 -0.23
C ASN A 18 14.22 -23.62 -1.31
N ASP A 19 13.99 -22.42 -1.82
CA ASP A 19 14.92 -21.71 -2.70
C ASP A 19 16.08 -21.15 -1.87
N ASN A 20 17.10 -21.98 -1.72
CA ASN A 20 18.39 -21.63 -1.15
C ASN A 20 19.20 -20.86 -2.19
N ASP A 21 18.86 -19.59 -2.38
CA ASP A 21 19.58 -18.67 -3.26
C ASP A 21 20.85 -18.16 -2.55
N ASN A 22 21.95 -18.86 -2.80
CA ASN A 22 23.29 -18.52 -2.35
C ASN A 22 23.85 -17.39 -3.23
N GLY A 23 23.29 -16.19 -3.02
CA GLY A 23 23.64 -14.95 -3.71
C GLY A 23 24.97 -14.39 -3.25
N ASN A 24 25.91 -14.44 -4.19
CA ASN A 24 27.31 -14.08 -4.11
C ASN A 24 27.56 -12.63 -3.65
N ASN A 25 28.63 -12.49 -2.87
CA ASN A 25 29.12 -11.28 -2.23
C ASN A 25 29.82 -10.37 -3.28
N THR A 26 29.11 -9.38 -3.84
CA THR A 26 29.74 -8.30 -4.61
C THR A 26 29.73 -7.01 -3.80
N ASN A 27 30.90 -6.69 -3.27
CA ASN A 27 31.26 -5.34 -2.85
C ASN A 27 31.27 -4.46 -4.11
N ASP A 28 30.30 -3.56 -4.23
CA ASP A 28 30.43 -2.35 -5.05
C ASP A 28 30.23 -1.16 -4.09
N ASP A 29 31.38 -0.63 -3.67
CA ASP A 29 31.54 0.78 -3.31
C ASP A 29 31.39 1.57 -4.62
N ASP A 30 30.40 2.45 -4.72
CA ASP A 30 30.67 3.83 -5.16
C ASP A 30 29.44 4.72 -4.93
N ASP A 31 29.75 5.86 -4.30
CA ASP A 31 28.94 7.06 -4.19
C ASP A 31 28.26 7.40 -5.53
N ASP A 32 26.94 7.64 -5.51
CA ASP A 32 26.52 8.95 -6.02
C ASP A 32 25.19 9.41 -5.41
N ASP A 33 25.29 10.67 -5.02
CA ASP A 33 24.45 11.47 -4.17
C ASP A 33 23.44 12.20 -5.06
N ASP A 34 22.51 11.46 -5.69
CA ASP A 34 21.36 12.08 -6.35
C ASP A 34 20.12 11.92 -5.47
N ASP A 35 20.07 12.86 -4.53
CA ASP A 35 18.93 13.41 -3.80
C ASP A 35 17.90 14.01 -4.79
N ASP A 36 17.55 13.27 -5.85
CA ASP A 36 16.35 13.49 -6.65
C ASP A 36 15.18 12.97 -5.82
N ASP A 37 14.89 13.74 -4.77
CA ASP A 37 13.60 13.92 -4.12
C ASP A 37 12.66 14.59 -5.15
N ASP A 38 12.58 13.99 -6.34
CA ASP A 38 11.57 14.22 -7.37
C ASP A 38 10.28 13.65 -6.77
N ASP A 39 9.76 14.43 -5.81
CA ASP A 39 8.43 14.44 -5.26
C ASP A 39 7.49 14.86 -6.41
N ASP A 40 7.57 14.11 -7.52
CA ASP A 40 6.63 14.10 -8.63
C ASP A 40 5.39 13.44 -8.05
N ASP A 41 4.70 14.27 -7.27
CA ASP A 41 3.38 14.13 -6.67
C ASP A 41 2.36 14.16 -7.83
N ASP A 42 2.60 13.31 -8.85
CA ASP A 42 1.63 12.77 -9.79
C ASP A 42 0.70 11.83 -8.99
N ASP A 43 0.07 12.39 -7.94
CA ASP A 43 -1.26 12.02 -7.45
C ASP A 43 -2.26 12.47 -8.52
N ASP A 44 -1.99 12.09 -9.79
CA ASP A 44 -2.90 11.88 -10.90
C ASP A 44 -3.82 10.71 -10.49
N ASP A 45 -4.53 10.94 -9.37
CA ASP A 45 -5.73 10.23 -8.92
C ASP A 45 -6.84 10.69 -9.89
N ASP A 46 -6.56 10.49 -11.18
CA ASP A 46 -7.46 10.38 -12.33
C ASP A 46 -8.33 9.13 -12.09
N ASP A 47 -9.02 9.16 -10.94
CA ASP A 47 -10.09 8.27 -10.52
C ASP A 47 -11.33 8.67 -11.36
N ASP A 48 -11.12 8.79 -12.68
CA ASP A 48 -12.09 8.86 -13.79
C ASP A 48 -12.74 7.47 -13.94
N ASP A 49 -13.06 6.85 -12.80
CA ASP A 49 -13.86 5.64 -12.67
C ASP A 49 -15.35 6.07 -12.78
N ASP A 50 -15.60 6.86 -13.84
CA ASP A 50 -16.87 7.20 -14.47
C ASP A 50 -17.33 6.04 -15.37
N ASP A 51 -17.04 4.80 -14.95
CA ASP A 51 -17.75 3.60 -15.36
C ASP A 51 -19.16 3.63 -14.72
N ASP A 52 -19.90 4.65 -15.14
CA ASP A 52 -21.35 4.71 -15.25
C ASP A 52 -21.80 3.80 -16.40
N ASP A 53 -21.28 2.56 -16.42
CA ASP A 53 -21.82 1.45 -17.19
C ASP A 53 -23.13 1.03 -16.51
N ASP A 54 -24.10 1.93 -16.67
CA ASP A 54 -25.53 1.77 -16.53
C ASP A 54 -26.04 1.09 -17.81
N ASP A 55 -25.37 -0.01 -18.20
CA ASP A 55 -25.86 -1.03 -19.14
C ASP A 55 -27.01 -1.79 -18.43
N ASP A 56 -28.06 -1.03 -18.08
CA ASP A 56 -29.44 -1.48 -18.04
C ASP A 56 -29.84 -1.69 -19.51
N ASP A 57 -29.27 -2.71 -20.14
CA ASP A 57 -29.80 -3.28 -21.37
C ASP A 57 -31.12 -3.95 -20.96
N ASP A 58 -32.14 -3.10 -20.90
CA ASP A 58 -33.54 -3.40 -20.69
C ASP A 58 -33.98 -4.13 -21.96
N ASP A 59 -33.63 -5.43 -22.03
CA ASP A 59 -34.14 -6.35 -23.04
C ASP A 59 -35.63 -6.57 -22.73
N ASP A 60 -36.38 -5.53 -23.09
CA ASP A 60 -37.81 -5.38 -23.10
C ASP A 60 -38.29 -6.07 -24.37
N ASP A 61 -38.34 -7.41 -24.34
CA ASP A 61 -39.05 -8.11 -25.39
C ASP A 61 -40.07 -9.12 -24.86
N ASP A 62 -41.29 -8.78 -25.26
CA ASP A 62 -42.43 -9.64 -25.54
C ASP A 62 -42.87 -10.65 -24.48
N ASP A 63 -43.91 -10.28 -23.71
CA ASP A 63 -45.00 -11.24 -23.54
C ASP A 63 -46.35 -10.54 -23.34
N ASN A 64 -46.97 -10.33 -24.49
CA ASN A 64 -48.34 -9.92 -24.67
C ASN A 64 -49.27 -10.99 -24.05
N ASN A 65 -50.30 -10.54 -23.31
CA ASN A 65 -51.59 -11.24 -23.16
C ASN A 65 -51.86 -12.20 -21.96
N ASN A 66 -51.70 -11.77 -20.69
CA ASN A 66 -52.49 -12.35 -19.58
C ASN A 66 -52.75 -11.40 -18.39
N ASN A 67 -53.89 -10.70 -18.40
CA ASN A 67 -54.11 -9.39 -17.77
C ASN A 67 -54.56 -9.37 -16.29
N ASN A 68 -54.25 -10.39 -15.45
CA ASN A 68 -54.61 -10.29 -14.02
C ASN A 68 -53.61 -10.84 -12.99
N ASN A 69 -52.55 -11.53 -13.42
CA ASN A 69 -51.51 -12.05 -12.50
C ASN A 69 -50.19 -11.24 -12.55
N ASN A 70 -50.11 -10.20 -13.39
CA ASN A 70 -48.85 -9.53 -13.75
C ASN A 70 -48.38 -8.47 -12.72
N ASN A 71 -49.26 -7.99 -11.82
CA ASN A 71 -48.91 -6.90 -10.90
C ASN A 71 -47.91 -7.34 -9.81
N ASN A 72 -48.00 -8.59 -9.34
CA ASN A 72 -47.11 -9.13 -8.31
C ASN A 72 -45.66 -9.31 -8.81
N ASN A 73 -45.46 -9.60 -10.11
CA ASN A 73 -44.13 -9.79 -10.68
C ASN A 73 -43.38 -8.47 -10.85
N LYS A 74 -44.07 -7.39 -11.26
CA LYS A 74 -43.47 -6.05 -11.36
C LYS A 74 -42.96 -5.54 -10.01
N GLU A 75 -43.71 -5.76 -8.92
CA GLU A 75 -43.25 -5.39 -7.59
C GLU A 75 -42.01 -6.17 -7.14
N LYS A 76 -41.98 -7.50 -7.37
CA LYS A 76 -40.83 -8.35 -7.04
C LYS A 76 -39.58 -7.90 -7.79
N LYS A 77 -39.68 -7.61 -9.10
CA LYS A 77 -38.58 -7.06 -9.92
C LYS A 77 -38.08 -5.72 -9.35
N LYS A 78 -38.97 -4.78 -9.05
CA LYS A 78 -38.62 -3.48 -8.42
C LYS A 78 -37.92 -3.65 -7.07
N LYS A 79 -38.41 -4.55 -6.20
CA LYS A 79 -37.78 -4.87 -4.90
C LYS A 79 -36.37 -5.47 -5.08
N LYS A 80 -36.18 -6.36 -6.07
CA LYS A 80 -34.86 -6.96 -6.40
C LYS A 80 -33.87 -5.90 -6.93
N LYS A 81 -34.28 -5.01 -7.85
CA LYS A 81 -33.46 -3.89 -8.37
C LYS A 81 -33.04 -2.93 -7.25
N LYS A 82 -33.97 -2.53 -6.36
CA LYS A 82 -33.66 -1.72 -5.16
C LYS A 82 -32.65 -2.41 -4.23
N LYS A 83 -32.78 -3.72 -3.99
CA LYS A 83 -31.83 -4.49 -3.16
C LYS A 83 -30.45 -4.57 -3.80
N LYS A 84 -30.35 -4.79 -5.12
CA LYS A 84 -29.08 -4.78 -5.89
C LYS A 84 -28.38 -3.42 -5.80
N LYS A 85 -29.11 -2.32 -6.05
CA LYS A 85 -28.59 -0.93 -5.94
C LYS A 85 -28.09 -0.60 -4.52
N LYS A 86 -28.82 -0.99 -3.47
CA LYS A 86 -28.39 -0.82 -2.07
C LYS A 86 -27.12 -1.63 -1.76
N LYS A 87 -26.97 -2.86 -2.30
CA LYS A 87 -25.77 -3.69 -2.16
C LYS A 87 -24.55 -3.08 -2.89
N LYS A 88 -24.71 -2.60 -4.14
CA LYS A 88 -23.66 -1.88 -4.93
C LYS A 88 -23.18 -0.64 -4.16
N LYS A 89 -24.10 0.21 -3.67
CA LYS A 89 -23.78 1.40 -2.87
C LYS A 89 -23.05 1.08 -1.55
N LYS A 90 -23.44 0.01 -0.85
CA LYS A 90 -22.74 -0.44 0.39
C LYS A 90 -21.32 -0.95 0.07
N LYS A 91 -21.13 -1.68 -1.03
CA LYS A 91 -19.80 -2.12 -1.50
C LYS A 91 -18.90 -0.92 -1.88
N LYS A 92 -19.37 0.04 -2.68
CA LYS A 92 -18.61 1.27 -3.07
C LYS A 92 -18.18 2.06 -1.82
N LYS A 93 -19.09 2.26 -0.85
CA LYS A 93 -18.75 2.91 0.45
C LYS A 93 -17.70 2.13 1.25
N LYS A 94 -17.74 0.79 1.28
CA LYS A 94 -16.74 -0.04 1.98
C LYS A 94 -15.36 0.05 1.30
N LYS A 95 -15.31 0.00 -0.04
CA LYS A 95 -14.07 0.19 -0.83
C LYS A 95 -13.45 1.58 -0.55
N LYS A 96 -14.22 2.68 -0.67
CA LYS A 96 -13.74 4.05 -0.39
C LYS A 96 -13.20 4.22 1.03
N LYS A 97 -13.87 3.64 2.04
CA LYS A 97 -13.36 3.63 3.44
C LYS A 97 -12.04 2.85 3.57
N LYS A 98 -11.85 1.74 2.84
CA LYS A 98 -10.59 0.96 2.83
C LYS A 98 -9.44 1.74 2.15
N LYS A 99 -9.67 2.36 0.98
CA LYS A 99 -8.69 3.24 0.27
C LYS A 99 -8.23 4.37 1.21
N LYS A 100 -9.17 5.09 1.85
CA LYS A 100 -8.86 6.17 2.82
C LYS A 100 -8.05 5.68 4.04
N LYS A 101 -8.38 4.52 4.61
CA LYS A 101 -7.60 3.94 5.72
C LYS A 101 -6.17 3.56 5.28
N LYS A 102 -6.00 3.02 4.07
CA LYS A 102 -4.67 2.66 3.51
C LYS A 102 -3.83 3.93 3.27
N LYS A 103 -4.39 4.97 2.62
CA LYS A 103 -3.71 6.27 2.43
C LYS A 103 -3.27 6.87 3.79
N LYS A 104 -4.14 6.87 4.81
CA LYS A 104 -3.77 7.37 6.16
C LYS A 104 -2.63 6.59 6.81
N LYS A 105 -2.65 5.25 6.75
CA LYS A 105 -1.56 4.41 7.28
C LYS A 105 -0.23 4.65 6.55
N LYS A 106 -0.25 4.83 5.23
CA LYS A 106 0.95 5.14 4.42
C LYS A 106 1.57 6.48 4.88
N LYS A 107 0.75 7.53 5.06
CA LYS A 107 1.21 8.83 5.57
C LYS A 107 1.81 8.73 6.99
N GLU A 108 1.13 8.04 7.92
CA GLU A 108 1.66 7.84 9.27
C GLU A 108 3.00 7.08 9.28
N ASN A 109 3.17 6.09 8.39
CA ASN A 109 4.42 5.36 8.28
C ASN A 109 5.56 6.22 7.69
N LYS A 110 5.27 7.05 6.67
CA LYS A 110 6.24 8.01 6.13
C LYS A 110 6.75 8.95 7.25
N GLU A 111 5.85 9.51 8.06
CA GLU A 111 6.22 10.39 9.18
C GLU A 111 7.09 9.67 10.25
N LYS A 112 6.76 8.40 10.57
CA LYS A 112 7.58 7.60 11.50
C LYS A 112 9.00 7.38 10.99
N ILE A 113 9.16 7.08 9.70
CA ILE A 113 10.47 6.89 9.07
C ILE A 113 11.26 8.21 9.09
N LYS A 114 10.64 9.34 8.71
CA LYS A 114 11.28 10.67 8.79
C LYS A 114 11.76 10.98 10.21
N HIS A 115 10.93 10.71 11.21
CA HIS A 115 11.29 10.90 12.61
C HIS A 115 12.44 10.00 13.06
N GLN A 116 12.42 8.72 12.69
CA GLN A 116 13.50 7.77 12.98
C GLN A 116 14.83 8.19 12.34
N ARG A 117 14.81 8.66 11.08
CA ARG A 117 15.99 9.19 10.38
C ARG A 117 16.55 10.41 11.11
N CYS A 118 15.68 11.32 11.57
CA CYS A 118 16.09 12.50 12.35
C CYS A 118 16.75 12.12 13.70
N ILE A 119 16.19 11.14 14.42
CA ILE A 119 16.78 10.63 15.67
C ILE A 119 18.16 10.00 15.40
N TYR A 120 18.27 9.17 14.36
CA TYR A 120 19.53 8.52 14.00
C TYR A 120 20.64 9.54 13.69
N TYR A 121 20.34 10.55 12.87
CA TYR A 121 21.30 11.59 12.51
C TYR A 121 21.77 12.38 13.73
N SER A 122 20.83 12.83 14.56
CA SER A 122 21.15 13.64 15.74
C SER A 122 21.91 12.88 16.83
N ALA A 123 21.62 11.59 17.03
CA ALA A 123 22.21 10.80 18.10
C ALA A 123 23.50 10.05 17.71
N GLN A 124 23.65 9.65 16.45
CA GLN A 124 24.75 8.78 16.02
C GLN A 124 25.71 9.48 15.06
N VAL A 125 25.19 10.17 14.05
CA VAL A 125 26.03 10.74 12.97
C VAL A 125 26.72 12.04 13.42
N ILE A 126 25.98 12.98 14.01
CA ILE A 126 26.53 14.28 14.43
C ILE A 126 27.72 14.13 15.41
N PRO A 127 27.66 13.31 16.48
CA PRO A 127 28.79 13.14 17.39
C PRO A 127 30.04 12.57 16.72
N ILE A 128 29.90 11.64 15.78
CA ILE A 128 31.02 11.05 15.04
C ILE A 128 31.73 12.12 14.21
N ILE A 129 30.97 12.96 13.50
CA ILE A 129 31.52 14.06 12.71
C ILE A 129 32.27 15.05 13.61
N LEU A 130 31.64 15.48 14.71
CA LEU A 130 32.25 16.45 15.64
C LEU A 130 33.54 15.92 16.28
N THR A 131 33.55 14.67 16.73
CA THR A 131 34.74 14.06 17.36
C THR A 131 35.88 13.89 16.37
N SER A 132 35.59 13.51 15.14
CA SER A 132 36.59 13.40 14.06
C SER A 132 37.25 14.75 13.77
N SER A 133 36.47 15.83 13.68
CA SER A 133 37.02 17.18 13.50
C SER A 133 37.92 17.60 14.66
N ILE A 134 37.52 17.32 15.90
CA ILE A 134 38.33 17.60 17.10
C ILE A 134 39.66 16.83 17.07
N GLN A 135 39.63 15.54 16.71
CA GLN A 135 40.82 14.69 16.62
C GLN A 135 41.81 15.20 15.57
N THR A 136 41.32 15.65 14.41
CA THR A 136 42.16 16.26 13.36
C THR A 136 42.82 17.54 13.87
N MET A 137 42.07 18.42 14.55
CA MET A 137 42.64 19.64 15.14
C MET A 137 43.72 19.34 16.18
N MET A 138 43.50 18.36 17.06
CA MET A 138 44.52 17.96 18.07
C MET A 138 45.79 17.44 17.40
N SER A 139 45.66 16.63 16.34
CA SER A 139 46.79 16.07 15.59
C SER A 139 47.64 17.15 14.95
N LEU A 140 47.01 18.17 14.34
CA LEU A 140 47.71 19.32 13.74
C LEU A 140 48.46 20.16 14.78
N THR A 141 47.91 20.32 15.99
CA THR A 141 48.61 21.07 17.05
C THR A 141 49.84 20.34 17.60
N SER A 142 49.87 19.01 17.60
CA SER A 142 51.01 18.24 18.11
C SER A 142 52.25 18.33 17.21
N VAL A 143 52.08 18.56 15.91
CA VAL A 143 53.20 18.62 14.93
C VAL A 143 53.98 19.94 15.05
N ASN A 144 53.33 21.00 15.54
CA ASN A 144 53.90 22.36 15.56
C ASN A 144 54.48 22.80 16.91
N ASN A 145 54.86 21.87 17.78
CA ASN A 145 55.38 22.19 19.11
C ASN A 145 56.91 22.02 19.19
N PRO A 146 57.73 23.04 18.84
CA PRO A 146 59.19 22.95 18.76
C PRO A 146 59.92 22.86 20.12
N LEU A 147 59.21 22.81 21.24
CA LEU A 147 59.79 22.92 22.59
C LEU A 147 60.43 21.63 23.17
N LYS A 148 60.62 20.58 22.37
CA LYS A 148 61.24 19.31 22.82
C LYS A 148 62.59 18.98 22.17
N ALA A 149 63.27 19.95 21.56
CA ALA A 149 64.64 19.79 21.08
C ALA A 149 65.64 20.47 22.03
N THR A 150 65.82 19.92 23.23
CA THR A 150 66.91 20.27 24.16
C THR A 150 67.37 19.05 24.91
#